data_AF-A0A8H3M450-F1
#
_entry.id   AF-A0A8H3M450-F1
#
_cell.length_a   1.000
_cell.length_b   1.000
_cell.length_c   1.000
_cell.angle_alpha   90.00
_cell.angle_beta   90.00
_cell.angle_gamma   90.00
#
_symmetry.space_group_name_H-M   'P 1'
#
loop_
_entity.id
_entity.type
_entity.pdbx_description
1 polymer ?
#
loop_
_entity_poly.entity_id
_entity_poly.type
_entity_poly.pdbx_seq_one_letter_code
_entity_poly.pdbx_strand_id
1 'polypeptide(L)'
;MYRFLQGGRFAHRIDQDIAFPSEILDIIRQDRINQTVSRQYNEILDKIDEMKQNQHSGWIYEYGKKIFLEISAYQLLRSSSHFALPKIWAKPQLGIINPKNTDNRCFEDHLASEEARRQGTRARNLHDVSRLRRFDNILNFSGINFPATLRDIDLFEENNPSFSNIIIKENI
;
A
#
# COMPACT_ATOMS: atom_id res chain seq x y z
N MET A 1 -6.19 25.12 12.01
CA MET A 1 -6.43 26.38 12.75
C MET A 1 -7.47 27.25 12.07
N TYR A 2 -8.59 27.45 12.75
CA TYR A 2 -9.76 28.23 12.37
C TYR A 2 -9.93 29.42 13.31
N ARG A 3 -10.46 30.54 12.81
CA ARG A 3 -10.68 31.75 13.59
C ARG A 3 -12.16 32.01 13.79
N PHE A 4 -12.52 32.38 15.01
CA PHE A 4 -13.89 32.72 15.40
C PHE A 4 -13.95 34.08 16.10
N LEU A 5 -15.11 34.73 15.96
CA LEU A 5 -15.47 35.99 16.60
C LEU A 5 -16.65 35.79 17.54
N GLN A 6 -16.57 36.31 18.76
CA GLN A 6 -17.70 36.29 19.69
C GLN A 6 -18.72 37.39 19.34
N GLY A 7 -19.99 37.02 19.20
CA GLY A 7 -21.09 37.98 18.98
C GLY A 7 -21.43 38.75 20.26
N GLY A 8 -21.24 40.08 20.26
CA GLY A 8 -21.57 40.96 21.38
C GLY A 8 -20.85 42.31 21.35
N ARG A 9 -21.13 43.20 22.33
CA ARG A 9 -20.55 44.57 22.42
C ARG A 9 -19.02 44.61 22.57
N PHE A 10 -18.38 43.48 22.88
CA PHE A 10 -16.93 43.31 22.90
C PHE A 10 -16.55 42.12 22.02
N ALA A 11 -15.92 42.37 20.88
CA ALA A 11 -15.52 41.32 19.94
C ALA A 11 -14.21 40.65 20.41
N HIS A 12 -14.33 39.48 21.04
CA HIS A 12 -13.18 38.63 21.34
C HIS A 12 -12.89 37.70 20.14
N ARG A 13 -11.60 37.61 19.78
CA ARG A 13 -11.09 36.72 18.72
C ARG A 13 -10.47 35.50 19.36
N ILE A 14 -10.85 34.32 18.88
CA ILE A 14 -10.18 33.06 19.25
C ILE A 14 -9.70 32.33 18.01
N ASP A 15 -8.54 31.71 18.14
CA ASP A 15 -8.01 30.76 17.17
C ASP A 15 -8.18 29.36 17.78
N GLN A 16 -8.85 28.45 17.07
CA GLN A 16 -9.07 27.07 17.49
C GLN A 16 -8.57 26.09 16.43
N ASP A 17 -7.96 25.00 16.89
CA ASP A 17 -7.71 23.84 16.04
C ASP A 17 -8.91 22.90 16.14
N ILE A 18 -9.75 22.95 15.12
CA ILE A 18 -10.88 22.04 14.97
C ILE A 18 -10.40 20.91 14.08
N ALA A 19 -10.36 19.71 14.66
CA ALA A 19 -10.20 18.50 13.89
C ALA A 19 -11.52 18.21 13.17
N PHE A 20 -11.48 18.04 11.85
CA PHE A 20 -12.60 17.40 11.17
C PHE A 20 -12.45 15.90 11.39
N PRO A 21 -13.52 15.21 11.82
CA PRO A 21 -13.56 13.77 11.65
C PRO A 21 -13.49 13.48 10.15
N SER A 22 -12.35 12.98 9.71
CA SER A 22 -12.13 12.43 8.37
C SER A 22 -11.86 10.94 8.51
N GLU A 23 -12.45 10.14 7.65
CA GLU A 23 -12.13 8.72 7.58
C GLU A 23 -10.88 8.53 6.72
N ILE A 24 -10.08 7.50 7.05
CA ILE A 24 -9.03 7.04 6.15
C ILE A 24 -9.73 6.38 4.95
N LEU A 25 -9.44 6.87 3.75
CA LEU A 25 -10.07 6.41 2.52
C LEU A 25 -9.06 5.69 1.62
N ASP A 26 -9.30 4.39 1.43
CA ASP A 26 -8.46 3.58 0.55
C ASP A 26 -8.87 3.75 -0.91
N ILE A 27 -7.92 4.20 -1.73
CA ILE A 27 -8.12 4.37 -3.18
C ILE A 27 -7.27 3.35 -3.93
N ILE A 28 -7.86 2.18 -4.21
CA ILE A 28 -7.20 1.07 -4.91
C ILE A 28 -7.15 1.32 -6.43
N ARG A 29 -8.07 2.14 -6.95
CA ARG A 29 -8.25 2.39 -8.38
C ARG A 29 -7.93 3.83 -8.75
N GLN A 30 -7.04 4.02 -9.72
CA GLN A 30 -6.59 5.34 -10.15
C GLN A 30 -7.74 6.23 -10.67
N ASP A 31 -8.73 5.65 -11.36
CA ASP A 31 -9.88 6.38 -11.88
C ASP A 31 -10.82 6.92 -10.79
N ARG A 32 -10.71 6.40 -9.56
CA ARG A 32 -11.48 6.88 -8.40
C ARG A 32 -10.81 8.03 -7.66
N ILE A 33 -9.54 8.33 -7.91
CA ILE A 33 -8.80 9.37 -7.19
C ILE A 33 -9.52 10.71 -7.29
N ASN A 34 -9.83 11.17 -8.51
CA ASN A 34 -10.48 12.46 -8.71
C ASN A 34 -11.85 12.53 -8.03
N GLN A 35 -12.66 11.48 -8.16
CA GLN A 35 -13.98 11.42 -7.54
C GLN A 35 -13.90 11.48 -6.00
N THR A 36 -12.97 10.72 -5.41
CA THR A 36 -12.78 10.68 -3.96
C THR A 36 -12.28 12.03 -3.44
N VAL A 37 -11.31 12.65 -4.12
CA VAL A 37 -10.79 13.98 -3.77
C VAL A 37 -11.89 15.04 -3.86
N SER A 38 -12.69 15.05 -4.93
CA SER A 38 -13.80 15.98 -5.09
C SER A 38 -14.87 15.80 -4.01
N ARG A 39 -15.19 14.56 -3.65
CA ARG A 39 -16.14 14.28 -2.56
C ARG A 39 -15.64 14.82 -1.23
N GLN A 40 -14.39 14.53 -0.87
CA GLN A 40 -13.78 15.01 0.37
C GLN A 40 -13.68 16.54 0.42
N TYR A 41 -13.39 17.18 -0.72
CA TYR A 41 -13.41 18.63 -0.82
C TYR A 41 -14.80 19.21 -0.50
N ASN A 42 -15.86 18.63 -1.05
CA ASN A 42 -17.23 19.08 -0.77
C ASN A 42 -17.63 18.86 0.69
N GLU A 43 -17.24 17.73 1.30
CA GLU A 43 -17.50 17.48 2.72
C GLU A 43 -16.87 18.55 3.63
N ILE A 44 -15.67 19.03 3.29
CA ILE A 44 -15.02 20.14 4.02
C ILE A 44 -15.83 21.43 3.86
N LEU A 45 -16.34 21.72 2.66
CA LEU A 45 -17.18 22.90 2.43
C LEU A 45 -18.49 22.85 3.22
N ASP A 46 -19.18 21.70 3.22
CA ASP A 46 -20.42 21.51 3.96
C ASP A 46 -20.21 21.74 5.46
N LYS A 47 -19.12 21.22 6.02
CA LYS A 47 -18.73 21.45 7.42
C LYS A 47 -18.43 22.93 7.71
N ILE A 48 -17.74 23.62 6.82
CA ILE A 48 -17.49 25.07 6.96
C ILE A 48 -18.82 25.83 6.96
N ASP A 49 -19.77 25.45 6.12
CA ASP A 49 -21.08 26.09 6.05
C ASP A 49 -21.94 25.80 7.28
N GLU A 50 -21.90 24.59 7.83
CA GLU A 50 -22.51 24.26 9.13
C GLU A 50 -21.92 25.15 10.25
N MET A 51 -20.61 25.34 10.28
CA MET A 51 -19.95 26.19 11.27
C MET A 51 -20.34 27.67 11.14
N LYS A 52 -20.60 28.17 9.93
CA LYS A 52 -21.14 29.52 9.71
C LYS A 52 -22.58 29.65 10.21
N GLN A 53 -23.38 28.59 10.08
CA GLN A 53 -24.79 28.57 10.46
C GLN A 53 -25.01 28.32 11.96
N ASN A 54 -24.04 27.74 12.67
CA ASN A 54 -24.10 27.44 14.11
C ASN A 54 -23.96 28.67 15.03
N GLN A 55 -24.86 29.64 14.86
CA GLN A 55 -24.94 30.89 15.63
C GLN A 55 -25.36 30.69 17.10
N HIS A 56 -25.92 29.53 17.44
CA HIS A 56 -26.36 29.20 18.81
C HIS A 56 -25.22 29.16 19.83
N SER A 57 -23.98 29.00 19.38
CA SER A 57 -22.78 29.01 20.23
C SER A 57 -22.30 30.42 20.62
N GLY A 58 -22.85 31.47 20.00
CA GLY A 58 -22.36 32.85 20.14
C GLY A 58 -21.05 33.14 19.40
N TRP A 59 -20.53 32.18 18.63
CA TRP A 59 -19.31 32.32 17.83
C TRP A 59 -19.64 32.37 16.33
N ILE A 60 -19.01 33.28 15.62
CA ILE A 60 -19.11 33.44 14.18
C ILE A 60 -17.79 32.97 13.57
N TYR A 61 -17.87 31.99 12.68
CA TYR A 61 -16.73 31.60 11.85
C TYR A 61 -16.26 32.78 10.99
N GLU A 62 -14.98 33.13 11.08
CA GLU A 62 -14.39 34.20 10.26
C GLU A 62 -13.70 33.61 9.04
N TYR A 63 -12.62 32.84 9.24
CA TYR A 63 -11.89 32.14 8.18
C TYR A 63 -10.98 31.02 8.72
N GLY A 64 -10.63 30.08 7.84
CA GLY A 64 -9.63 29.04 8.09
C GLY A 64 -8.23 29.50 7.68
N LYS A 65 -7.22 29.21 8.51
CA LYS A 65 -5.82 29.56 8.22
C LYS A 65 -5.06 28.41 7.55
N LYS A 66 -5.35 27.17 7.94
CA LYS A 66 -4.63 25.96 7.49
C LYS A 66 -5.55 24.74 7.52
N ILE A 67 -5.42 23.92 6.49
CA ILE A 67 -6.01 22.58 6.37
C ILE A 67 -4.85 21.60 6.24
N PHE A 68 -4.90 20.48 6.96
CA PHE A 68 -3.94 19.39 6.84
C PHE A 68 -4.59 18.25 6.06
N LEU A 69 -3.95 17.83 4.98
CA LEU A 69 -4.33 16.66 4.20
C LEU A 69 -3.16 15.69 4.18
N GLU A 70 -3.39 14.48 4.69
CA GLU A 70 -2.41 13.41 4.67
C GLU A 70 -2.76 12.43 3.56
N ILE A 71 -1.81 12.22 2.63
CA ILE A 71 -1.96 11.27 1.53
C ILE A 71 -0.80 10.28 1.62
N SER A 72 -1.13 9.03 1.88
CA SER A 72 -0.17 7.93 1.88
C SER A 72 -0.28 7.18 0.56
N ALA A 73 0.71 7.35 -0.32
CA ALA A 73 0.76 6.60 -1.57
C ALA A 73 1.12 5.13 -1.29
N TYR A 74 0.19 4.22 -1.55
CA TYR A 74 0.47 2.79 -1.45
C TYR A 74 1.27 2.33 -2.67
N GLN A 75 2.53 1.94 -2.45
CA GLN A 75 3.31 1.26 -3.46
C GLN A 75 2.96 -0.23 -3.43
N LEU A 76 2.21 -0.68 -4.44
CA LEU A 76 1.91 -2.10 -4.62
C LEU A 76 3.22 -2.89 -4.65
N LEU A 77 3.34 -3.86 -3.74
CA LEU A 77 4.42 -4.85 -3.76
C LEU A 77 4.30 -5.62 -5.08
N ARG A 78 5.23 -5.34 -6.00
CA ARG A 78 5.42 -6.14 -7.23
C ARG A 78 6.48 -7.18 -6.96
N SER A 79 6.25 -8.41 -7.39
CA SER A 79 7.28 -9.47 -7.40
C SER A 79 8.30 -9.20 -8.49
N SER A 80 9.03 -8.10 -8.31
CA SER A 80 9.99 -7.56 -9.28
C SER A 80 11.39 -8.00 -8.88
N SER A 81 11.94 -7.36 -7.86
CA SER A 81 13.29 -7.61 -7.36
C SER A 81 13.30 -7.79 -5.85
N HIS A 82 14.43 -8.27 -5.35
CA HIS A 82 14.72 -8.40 -3.93
C HIS A 82 14.48 -7.08 -3.21
N PHE A 83 13.73 -7.16 -2.10
CA PHE A 83 13.64 -6.09 -1.13
C PHE A 83 14.21 -6.54 0.22
N ALA A 84 14.81 -5.61 0.96
CA ALA A 84 15.36 -5.92 2.27
C ALA A 84 14.24 -6.18 3.28
N LEU A 85 14.22 -7.38 3.85
CA LEU A 85 13.28 -7.72 4.92
C LEU A 85 13.61 -6.93 6.20
N PRO A 86 12.60 -6.51 6.98
CA PRO A 86 12.80 -6.05 8.35
C PRO A 86 13.63 -7.05 9.17
N LYS A 87 14.51 -6.56 10.06
CA LYS A 87 15.42 -7.40 10.86
C LYS A 87 14.69 -8.51 11.64
N ILE A 88 13.46 -8.26 12.06
CA ILE A 88 12.61 -9.23 12.75
C ILE A 88 12.23 -10.43 11.87
N TRP A 89 12.13 -10.23 10.55
CA TRP A 89 11.76 -11.23 9.55
C TRP A 89 12.98 -11.85 8.85
N ALA A 90 14.13 -11.19 8.86
CA ALA A 90 15.40 -11.69 8.31
C ALA A 90 16.07 -12.77 9.19
N LYS A 91 15.28 -13.71 9.70
CA LYS A 91 15.67 -14.75 10.65
C LYS A 91 15.55 -16.12 9.99
N PRO A 92 16.65 -16.91 9.89
CA PRO A 92 16.62 -18.21 9.22
C PRO A 92 15.55 -19.18 9.74
N GLN A 93 15.22 -19.09 11.04
CA GLN A 93 14.20 -19.92 11.69
C GLN A 93 12.77 -19.64 11.22
N LEU A 94 12.51 -18.49 10.59
CA LEU A 94 11.19 -18.17 10.05
C LEU A 94 10.94 -18.81 8.68
N GLY A 95 11.96 -19.40 8.06
CA GLY A 95 11.83 -20.07 6.77
C GLY A 95 11.47 -19.14 5.60
N ILE A 96 11.60 -17.83 5.76
CA ILE A 96 11.27 -16.86 4.72
C ILE A 96 12.34 -16.91 3.63
N ILE A 97 11.95 -17.32 2.43
CA ILE A 97 12.81 -17.28 1.24
C ILE A 97 12.69 -15.91 0.58
N ASN A 98 13.84 -15.25 0.42
CA ASN A 98 13.96 -13.94 -0.23
C ASN A 98 15.21 -13.96 -1.12
N PRO A 99 15.08 -14.43 -2.39
CA PRO A 99 16.20 -14.51 -3.32
C PRO A 99 16.79 -13.13 -3.57
N LYS A 100 18.12 -13.01 -3.62
CA LYS A 100 18.83 -11.74 -3.76
C LYS A 100 19.06 -11.37 -5.22
N ASN A 101 17.99 -11.23 -5.98
CA ASN A 101 18.06 -10.88 -7.40
C ASN A 101 18.17 -9.36 -7.61
N THR A 102 18.78 -8.98 -8.75
CA THR A 102 18.93 -7.57 -9.16
C THR A 102 18.14 -7.24 -10.42
N ASP A 103 17.38 -8.21 -10.93
CA ASP A 103 16.50 -8.08 -12.09
C ASP A 103 15.02 -8.14 -11.66
N ASN A 104 14.12 -8.24 -12.63
CA ASN A 104 12.67 -8.26 -12.38
C ASN A 104 12.08 -9.68 -12.26
N ARG A 105 12.90 -10.69 -11.96
CA ARG A 105 12.53 -12.12 -11.98
C ARG A 105 12.31 -12.74 -10.59
N CYS A 106 12.01 -11.93 -9.57
CA CYS A 106 11.87 -12.44 -8.20
C CYS A 106 10.80 -13.54 -8.06
N PHE A 107 9.74 -13.52 -8.86
CA PHE A 107 8.73 -14.58 -8.89
C PHE A 107 9.31 -15.93 -9.34
N GLU A 108 10.10 -15.93 -10.42
CA GLU A 108 10.78 -17.12 -10.95
C GLU A 108 11.84 -17.62 -9.95
N ASP A 109 12.67 -16.71 -9.41
CA ASP A 109 13.70 -17.06 -8.43
C ASP A 109 13.11 -17.68 -7.16
N HIS A 110 11.94 -17.20 -6.72
CA HIS A 110 11.27 -17.75 -5.53
C HIS A 110 10.78 -19.18 -5.77
N LEU A 111 10.19 -19.45 -6.93
CA LEU A 111 9.73 -20.80 -7.28
C LEU A 111 10.92 -21.76 -7.52
N ALA A 112 12.00 -21.27 -8.14
CA ALA A 112 13.25 -22.01 -8.26
C ALA A 112 13.85 -22.36 -6.89
N SER A 113 13.73 -21.46 -5.92
CA SER A 113 14.14 -21.72 -4.53
C SER A 113 13.29 -22.80 -3.86
N GLU A 114 11.98 -22.78 -4.07
CA GLU A 114 11.09 -23.83 -3.56
C GLU A 114 11.42 -25.21 -4.17
N GLU A 115 11.69 -25.27 -5.47
CA GLU A 115 12.14 -26.51 -6.10
C GLU A 115 13.51 -26.97 -5.57
N ALA A 116 14.45 -26.05 -5.39
CA ALA A 116 15.73 -26.35 -4.76
C ALA A 116 15.53 -26.93 -3.35
N ARG A 117 14.60 -26.38 -2.58
CA ARG A 117 14.25 -26.85 -1.22
C ARG A 117 13.66 -28.26 -1.26
N ARG A 118 12.73 -28.54 -2.18
CA ARG A 118 12.14 -29.89 -2.36
C ARG A 118 13.18 -30.94 -2.71
N GLN A 119 14.23 -30.56 -3.45
CA GLN A 119 15.35 -31.43 -3.79
C GLN A 119 16.43 -31.52 -2.68
N GLY A 120 16.17 -30.98 -1.48
CA GLY A 120 17.06 -31.11 -0.32
C GLY A 120 18.20 -30.08 -0.27
N THR A 121 18.10 -28.97 -1.01
CA THR A 121 19.09 -27.89 -0.92
C THR A 121 19.05 -27.25 0.47
N ARG A 122 20.23 -26.99 1.05
CA ARG A 122 20.36 -26.33 2.36
C ARG A 122 19.75 -24.92 2.33
N ALA A 123 19.02 -24.56 3.39
CA ALA A 123 18.33 -23.27 3.54
C ALA A 123 19.19 -22.05 3.20
N ARG A 124 20.47 -22.03 3.63
CA ARG A 124 21.40 -20.92 3.35
C ARG A 124 21.65 -20.64 1.86
N ASN A 125 21.40 -21.62 1.00
CA ASN A 125 21.62 -21.52 -0.44
C ASN A 125 20.37 -21.06 -1.20
N LEU A 126 19.19 -21.06 -0.55
CA LEU A 126 17.90 -20.75 -1.19
C LEU A 126 17.76 -19.25 -1.51
N HIS A 127 18.68 -18.40 -1.04
CA HIS A 127 18.68 -16.96 -1.32
C HIS A 127 19.64 -16.57 -2.45
N ASP A 128 20.49 -17.50 -2.91
CA ASP A 128 21.57 -17.23 -3.85
C ASP A 128 21.13 -17.57 -5.28
N VAL A 129 20.70 -16.56 -6.01
CA VAL A 129 20.19 -16.66 -7.39
C VAL A 129 21.17 -17.39 -8.31
N SER A 130 22.48 -17.21 -8.13
CA SER A 130 23.47 -17.90 -8.96
C SER A 130 23.39 -19.43 -8.85
N ARG A 131 23.01 -19.94 -7.69
CA ARG A 131 22.83 -21.37 -7.42
C ARG A 131 21.45 -21.87 -7.83
N LEU A 132 20.50 -20.97 -8.00
CA LEU A 132 19.14 -21.28 -8.41
C LEU A 132 19.03 -21.47 -9.92
N ARG A 133 19.95 -20.92 -10.72
CA ARG A 133 19.95 -21.02 -12.19
C ARG A 133 19.79 -22.42 -12.78
N ARG A 134 20.22 -23.44 -12.05
CA ARG A 134 20.05 -24.86 -12.47
C ARG A 134 18.59 -25.34 -12.41
N PHE A 135 17.70 -24.59 -11.77
CA PHE A 135 16.27 -24.87 -11.66
C PHE A 135 15.42 -24.03 -12.63
N ASP A 136 16.03 -23.10 -13.40
CA ASP A 136 15.33 -22.19 -14.33
C ASP A 136 14.47 -22.94 -15.37
N ASN A 137 14.90 -24.13 -15.80
CA ASN A 137 14.21 -24.92 -16.82
C ASN A 137 13.20 -25.93 -16.27
N ILE A 138 12.93 -25.93 -14.96
CA ILE A 138 12.00 -26.88 -14.33
C ILE A 138 10.56 -26.38 -14.45
N LEU A 139 10.36 -25.07 -14.49
CA LEU A 139 9.07 -24.42 -14.48
C LEU A 139 8.78 -23.74 -15.81
N ASN A 140 7.53 -23.76 -16.24
CA ASN A 140 7.11 -23.18 -17.49
C ASN A 140 6.55 -21.76 -17.27
N PHE A 141 7.33 -20.74 -17.63
CA PHE A 141 6.93 -19.33 -17.60
C PHE A 141 6.46 -18.79 -18.95
N SER A 142 6.04 -19.67 -19.88
CA SER A 142 5.61 -19.25 -21.22
C SER A 142 4.44 -18.27 -21.16
N GLY A 143 4.58 -17.12 -21.82
CA GLY A 143 3.55 -16.08 -21.87
C GLY A 143 3.57 -15.11 -20.67
N ILE A 144 4.44 -15.32 -19.68
CA ILE A 144 4.59 -14.41 -18.54
C ILE A 144 5.64 -13.34 -18.86
N ASN A 145 5.28 -12.08 -18.67
CA ASN A 145 6.20 -10.96 -18.79
C ASN A 145 6.66 -10.50 -17.39
N PHE A 146 7.97 -10.40 -17.20
CA PHE A 146 8.53 -9.95 -15.93
C PHE A 146 8.64 -8.42 -15.86
N PRO A 147 8.34 -7.77 -14.72
CA PRO A 147 7.93 -8.38 -13.45
C PRO A 147 6.51 -8.94 -13.49
N ALA A 148 6.34 -10.15 -12.96
CA ALA A 148 5.06 -10.84 -12.98
C ALA A 148 3.98 -10.04 -12.23
N THR A 149 2.79 -10.00 -12.80
CA THR A 149 1.59 -9.40 -12.22
C THR A 149 0.71 -10.48 -11.60
N LEU A 150 -0.31 -10.05 -10.84
CA LEU A 150 -1.28 -10.99 -10.26
C LEU A 150 -2.02 -11.82 -11.31
N ARG A 151 -2.20 -11.29 -12.53
CA ARG A 151 -2.86 -12.02 -13.63
C ARG A 151 -1.98 -13.11 -14.22
N ASP A 152 -0.66 -12.94 -14.11
CA ASP A 152 0.29 -13.92 -14.63
C ASP A 152 0.37 -15.17 -13.75
N ILE A 153 -0.18 -15.13 -12.53
CA ILE A 153 -0.22 -16.27 -11.62
C ILE A 153 -1.20 -17.33 -12.11
N ASP A 154 -2.38 -16.92 -12.59
CA ASP A 154 -3.35 -17.84 -13.19
C ASP A 154 -2.72 -18.58 -14.40
N LEU A 155 -2.04 -17.82 -15.28
CA LEU A 155 -1.32 -18.38 -16.42
C LEU A 155 -0.18 -19.30 -15.99
N PHE A 156 0.54 -18.97 -14.93
CA PHE A 156 1.59 -19.83 -14.38
C PHE A 156 1.04 -21.16 -13.90
N GLU A 157 -0.08 -21.16 -13.17
CA GLU A 157 -0.71 -22.37 -12.65
C GLU A 157 -1.27 -23.26 -13.76
N GLU A 158 -1.85 -22.66 -14.80
CA GLU A 158 -2.27 -23.38 -16.02
C GLU A 158 -1.08 -24.07 -16.71
N ASN A 159 0.05 -23.37 -16.80
CA ASN A 159 1.28 -23.90 -17.40
C ASN A 159 1.98 -24.96 -16.52
N ASN A 160 1.72 -24.96 -15.20
CA ASN A 160 2.38 -25.81 -14.22
C ASN A 160 1.36 -26.46 -13.26
N PRO A 161 0.59 -27.48 -13.71
CA PRO A 161 -0.56 -28.01 -12.96
C PRO A 161 -0.23 -28.66 -11.60
N SER A 162 1.05 -28.92 -11.33
CA SER A 162 1.54 -29.43 -10.05
C SER A 162 1.81 -28.34 -9.01
N PHE A 163 1.60 -27.07 -9.36
CA PHE A 163 1.80 -25.91 -8.51
C PHE A 163 0.49 -25.18 -8.28
N SER A 164 0.35 -24.62 -7.08
CA SER A 164 -0.69 -23.67 -6.74
C SER A 164 -0.06 -22.59 -5.86
N ASN A 165 -0.36 -21.34 -6.16
CA ASN A 165 0.17 -20.15 -5.51
C ASN A 165 -0.94 -19.53 -4.67
N ILE A 166 -0.67 -19.34 -3.38
CA ILE A 166 -1.59 -18.64 -2.49
C ILE A 166 -1.08 -17.22 -2.30
N ILE A 167 -1.91 -16.25 -2.72
CA ILE A 167 -1.60 -14.84 -2.60
C ILE A 167 -2.35 -14.28 -1.40
N ILE A 168 -1.62 -13.92 -0.35
CA ILE A 168 -2.19 -13.24 0.81
C ILE A 168 -2.06 -11.74 0.57
N LYS A 169 -3.20 -11.06 0.44
CA LYS A 169 -3.27 -9.60 0.45
C LYS A 169 -3.74 -9.18 1.84
N GLU A 170 -2.86 -8.55 2.60
CA GLU A 170 -3.30 -7.78 3.75
C GLU A 170 -3.84 -6.45 3.22
N ASN A 171 -5.14 -6.21 3.46
CA ASN A 171 -5.68 -4.87 3.39
C ASN A 171 -5.22 -4.19 4.68
N ILE A 172 -4.26 -3.28 4.56
CA ILE A 172 -3.82 -2.40 5.65
C ILE A 172 -4.69 -1.15 5.58
#